data_AF-A0A3R7S1U9-F1
#
_entry.id   AF-A0A3R7S1U9-F1
#
_cell.length_a   1.000
_cell.length_b   1.000
_cell.length_c   1.000
_cell.angle_alpha   90.00
_cell.angle_beta   90.00
_cell.angle_gamma   90.00
#
_symmetry.space_group_name_H-M   'P 1'
#
loop_
_entity.id
_entity.type
_entity.pdbx_description
1 polymer ?
#
loop_
_entity_poly.entity_id
_entity_poly.type
_entity_poly.pdbx_seq_one_letter_code
_entity_poly.pdbx_strand_id
1 'polypeptide(L)' 'MSNQRSGKWKKASMADQMDGMKTVAFFKYAKELLEEQGEEDAAFYFEQIEDWIRSGKSLPGDKKVIATALGV' A
#
# COMPACT_ATOMS: atom_id res chain seq x y z
N MET A 1 -9.50 11.88 41.38
CA MET A 1 -9.26 12.58 40.09
C MET A 1 -8.78 11.54 39.09
N SER A 2 -9.62 11.16 38.12
CA SER A 2 -9.26 10.17 37.08
C SER A 2 -8.45 10.87 35.99
N ASN A 3 -7.19 10.46 35.81
CA ASN A 3 -6.29 11.02 34.79
C ASN A 3 -6.16 10.08 33.58
N GLN A 4 -7.28 9.62 33.04
CA GLN A 4 -7.28 8.74 31.88
C GLN A 4 -7.27 9.59 30.60
N ARG A 5 -6.16 9.50 29.85
CA ARG A 5 -5.97 10.16 28.55
C ARG A 5 -7.03 9.62 27.57
N SER A 6 -7.82 10.51 26.96
CA SER A 6 -8.81 10.12 25.94
C SER A 6 -8.13 9.28 24.85
N GLY A 7 -8.54 8.02 24.73
CA GLY A 7 -8.07 7.13 23.67
C GLY A 7 -8.56 7.66 22.33
N LYS A 8 -7.64 7.98 21.42
CA LYS A 8 -7.98 8.33 20.04
C LYS A 8 -8.53 7.10 19.34
N TRP A 9 -9.84 6.91 19.38
CA TRP A 9 -10.52 5.91 18.56
C TRP A 9 -10.53 6.40 17.12
N LYS A 10 -9.56 5.97 16.31
CA LYS A 10 -9.73 5.98 14.85
C LYS A 10 -10.62 4.79 14.50
N LYS A 11 -11.85 5.06 14.03
CA LYS A 11 -12.64 4.03 13.35
C LYS A 11 -11.88 3.65 12.09
N ALA A 12 -11.29 2.45 12.06
CA ALA A 12 -11.02 1.79 10.80
C ALA A 12 -12.39 1.48 10.20
N SER A 13 -12.89 2.37 9.34
CA SER A 13 -14.12 2.09 8.61
C SER A 13 -13.87 0.89 7.71
N MET A 14 -14.82 -0.05 7.63
CA MET A 14 -14.75 -1.18 6.69
C MET A 14 -14.54 -0.74 5.24
N ALA A 15 -14.93 0.49 4.90
CA ALA A 15 -14.64 1.13 3.61
C ALA A 15 -13.13 1.26 3.31
N ASP A 16 -12.31 1.52 4.33
CA ASP A 16 -10.85 1.67 4.23
C ASP A 16 -10.18 0.30 3.98
N GLN A 17 -10.72 -0.76 4.59
CA GLN A 17 -10.28 -2.14 4.33
C GLN A 17 -10.66 -2.65 2.93
N MET A 18 -11.86 -2.28 2.45
CA MET A 18 -12.29 -2.60 1.09
C MET A 18 -11.47 -1.85 0.03
N ASP A 19 -10.97 -0.66 0.35
CA ASP A 19 -10.09 0.10 -0.54
C ASP A 19 -8.73 -0.58 -0.68
N GLY A 20 -8.11 -1.00 0.44
CA GLY A 20 -6.83 -1.69 0.42
C GLY A 20 -6.80 -2.96 -0.44
N MET A 21 -7.85 -3.79 -0.42
CA MET A 21 -7.95 -4.97 -1.30
C MET A 21 -8.02 -4.59 -2.79
N LYS A 22 -8.75 -3.53 -3.14
CA LYS A 22 -8.80 -3.03 -4.52
C LYS A 22 -7.46 -2.46 -4.96
N THR A 23 -6.76 -1.76 -4.06
CA THR A 23 -5.42 -1.23 -4.32
C THR A 23 -4.43 -2.37 -4.59
N VAL A 24 -4.41 -3.42 -3.77
CA VAL A 24 -3.55 -4.60 -4.02
C VAL A 24 -3.88 -5.23 -5.38
N ALA A 25 -5.16 -5.42 -5.70
CA ALA A 25 -5.55 -5.98 -6.99
C ALA A 25 -5.10 -5.12 -8.18
N PHE A 26 -5.16 -3.79 -8.05
CA PHE A 26 -4.64 -2.87 -9.06
C PHE A 26 -3.15 -3.09 -9.32
N PHE A 27 -2.32 -3.07 -8.27
CA PHE A 27 -0.87 -3.24 -8.43
C PHE A 27 -0.51 -4.62 -8.97
N LYS A 28 -1.22 -5.66 -8.53
CA LYS A 28 -1.07 -7.03 -9.06
C LYS A 28 -1.34 -7.09 -10.57
N TYR A 29 -2.49 -6.61 -11.03
CA TYR A 29 -2.84 -6.69 -12.46
C TYR A 29 -1.97 -5.76 -13.31
N ALA A 30 -1.57 -4.61 -12.79
CA ALA A 30 -0.63 -3.72 -13.47
C ALA A 30 0.74 -4.39 -13.65
N LYS A 31 1.24 -5.09 -12.62
CA LYS A 31 2.46 -5.89 -12.72
C LYS A 31 2.35 -6.95 -13.82
N GLU A 32 1.30 -7.78 -13.78
CA GLU A 32 1.08 -8.85 -14.76
C GLU A 32 1.05 -8.30 -16.20
N LEU A 33 0.36 -7.17 -16.44
CA LEU A 33 0.33 -6.51 -17.75
C LEU A 33 1.71 -6.00 -18.20
N LEU A 34 2.50 -5.45 -17.28
CA LEU A 34 3.84 -4.95 -17.60
C LEU A 34 4.80 -6.10 -17.93
N GLU A 35 4.74 -7.21 -17.18
CA GLU A 35 5.48 -8.44 -17.48
C GLU A 35 5.13 -8.98 -18.88
N GLU A 36 3.84 -9.00 -19.24
CA GLU A 36 3.38 -9.41 -20.57
C GLU A 36 3.90 -8.52 -21.71
N GLN A 37 4.18 -7.24 -21.43
CA GLN A 37 4.77 -6.31 -22.39
C GLN A 37 6.31 -6.33 -22.41
N GLY A 38 6.96 -7.10 -21.52
CA GLY A 38 8.42 -7.14 -21.37
C GLY A 38 9.00 -5.96 -20.60
N GLU A 39 8.17 -5.19 -19.89
CA GLU A 39 8.57 -4.04 -19.07
C GLU A 39 8.92 -4.49 -17.64
N GLU A 40 9.92 -5.39 -17.51
CA GLU A 40 10.28 -6.07 -16.26
C GLU A 40 10.67 -5.10 -15.13
N ASP A 41 11.42 -4.03 -15.44
CA ASP A 41 11.83 -3.02 -14.44
C ASP A 41 10.61 -2.29 -13.85
N ALA A 42 9.64 -1.94 -14.70
CA ALA A 42 8.41 -1.31 -14.24
C ALA A 42 7.58 -2.29 -13.42
N ALA A 43 7.42 -3.53 -13.91
CA ALA A 43 6.70 -4.58 -13.20
C ALA A 43 7.26 -4.80 -11.79
N PHE A 44 8.58 -4.85 -11.64
CA PHE A 44 9.25 -4.97 -10.35
C PHE A 44 8.83 -3.85 -9.38
N TYR A 45 8.80 -2.59 -9.80
CA TYR A 45 8.38 -1.50 -8.91
C TYR A 45 6.90 -1.58 -8.52
N PHE A 46 6.04 -2.07 -9.40
CA PHE A 46 4.63 -2.31 -9.07
C PHE A 46 4.47 -3.46 -8.07
N GLU A 47 5.28 -4.52 -8.18
CA GLU A 47 5.36 -5.60 -7.19
C GLU A 47 5.75 -5.10 -5.81
N GLN A 48 6.76 -4.22 -5.73
CA GLN A 48 7.22 -3.68 -4.46
C GLN A 48 6.11 -2.91 -3.71
N ILE A 49 5.25 -2.18 -4.45
CA ILE A 49 4.10 -1.50 -3.85
C ILE A 49 2.97 -2.48 -3.51
N GLU A 50 2.75 -3.52 -4.32
CA GLU A 50 1.83 -4.61 -3.98
C GLU A 50 2.19 -5.24 -2.63
N ASP A 51 3.46 -5.65 -2.48
CA ASP A 51 4.00 -6.28 -1.28
C ASP A 51 3.97 -5.34 -0.07
N TRP A 52 4.29 -4.06 -0.28
CA TRP A 52 4.16 -3.03 0.74
C TRP A 52 2.73 -3.00 1.32
N ILE A 53 1.71 -2.98 0.46
CA ILE A 53 0.31 -2.92 0.90
C ILE A 53 -0.12 -4.26 1.52
N ARG A 54 0.29 -5.41 0.94
CA ARG A 54 0.04 -6.75 1.51
C ARG A 54 0.64 -6.92 2.90
N SER A 55 1.74 -6.23 3.21
CA SER A 55 2.33 -6.21 4.56
C SER A 55 1.48 -5.44 5.60
N GLY A 56 0.30 -4.95 5.21
CA GLY A 56 -0.64 -4.22 6.05
C GLY A 56 -0.33 -2.73 6.16
N LYS A 57 0.57 -2.20 5.32
CA LYS A 57 0.90 -0.79 5.27
C LYS A 57 -0.05 -0.05 4.33
N SER A 58 -0.33 1.22 4.62
CA SER A 58 -1.09 2.09 3.72
C SER A 58 -0.24 2.49 2.52
N LEU A 59 -0.89 2.88 1.43
CA LEU A 59 -0.22 3.50 0.28
C LEU A 59 0.60 4.72 0.77
N PRO A 60 1.90 4.82 0.42
CA PRO A 60 2.76 5.89 0.90
C PRO A 60 2.41 7.23 0.22
N GLY A 61 2.20 8.28 1.01
CA GLY A 61 1.89 9.63 0.51
C GLY A 61 3.09 10.59 0.47
N ASP A 62 4.17 10.26 1.19
CA ASP A 62 5.35 11.11 1.32
C ASP A 62 6.52 10.57 0.48
N LYS A 63 7.25 11.44 -0.22
CA LYS A 63 8.37 11.06 -1.08
C LYS A 63 9.40 10.15 -0.41
N LYS A 64 9.71 10.41 0.87
CA LYS A 64 10.66 9.59 1.64
C LYS A 64 10.15 8.17 1.87
N VAL A 65 8.86 8.02 2.19
CA VAL A 65 8.24 6.73 2.44
C VAL A 65 8.03 5.98 1.11
N ILE A 66 7.71 6.71 0.03
CA ILE A 66 7.65 6.17 -1.33
C ILE A 66 9.01 5.56 -1.73
N ALA A 67 10.11 6.29 -1.51
CA ALA A 67 11.45 5.78 -1.78
C ALA A 67 11.76 4.48 -1.01
N THR A 68 11.41 4.45 0.29
CA THR A 68 11.54 3.23 1.10
C THR A 68 10.68 2.07 0.59
N ALA A 69 9.44 2.34 0.16
CA ALA A 69 8.55 1.33 -0.37
C ALA A 69 9.05 0.76 -1.71
N LEU A 70 9.71 1.57 -2.53
CA LEU A 70 10.31 1.17 -3.81
C LEU A 70 11.72 0.60 -3.68
N GLY A 71 12.35 0.70 -2.50
CA GLY A 71 13.72 0.24 -2.27
C GLY A 71 14.80 1.10 -2.93
N VAL A 72 14.54 2.41 -3.12
CA VAL A 72 15.45 3.37 -3.78
C VAL A 72 15.92 4.50 -2.87
#